data_AF-A0AA95I7K3-F1
#
_entry.id   AF-A0AA95I7K3-F1
#
_cell.length_a   1.000
_cell.length_b   1.000
_cell.length_c   1.000
_cell.angle_alpha   90.00
_cell.angle_beta   90.00
_cell.angle_gamma   90.00
#
_symmetry.space_group_name_H-M   'P 1'
#
loop_
_entity.id
_entity.type
_entity.pdbx_description
1 polymer ?
#
loop_
_entity_poly.entity_id
_entity_poly.type
_entity_poly.pdbx_seq_one_letter_code
_entity_poly.pdbx_strand_id
1 'polypeptide(L)'
;MYIHKKELLFPVQVKSPNPAHAAAVLEQFGGANGELKACLQYFAQSFSTPDPAIRDLLMDISTEEISHLEMVGECITQLMGGTDKEQKMEEMGADERKMSGEGNLLSDAKNQINNMMQFNFNSTVQKSMILDGHGLDFVDSSGTPFTGNFINNVGDLVANLQSDLAAELRAKKVYEELYRHVDDPGAREMFQFLIDREAAHATLFEEAIMRAKEIENKKAHKTGDHVNMYFDLSLGGLAKNEFSFAKQAKVYEGPVEPKE
;
A
#
# COMPACT_ATOMS: atom_id res chain seq x y z
N MET A 1 -11.37 -15.35 -15.78
CA MET A 1 -12.10 -16.16 -14.78
C MET A 1 -11.19 -16.25 -13.57
N TYR A 2 -11.71 -16.05 -12.36
CA TYR A 2 -10.94 -16.14 -11.11
C TYR A 2 -11.28 -17.43 -10.37
N ILE A 3 -10.31 -17.95 -9.63
CA ILE A 3 -10.46 -19.09 -8.71
C ILE A 3 -9.92 -18.62 -7.37
N HIS A 4 -10.70 -18.78 -6.30
CA HIS A 4 -10.24 -18.53 -4.93
C HIS A 4 -9.86 -19.84 -4.27
N LYS A 5 -8.70 -19.86 -3.60
CA LYS A 5 -8.26 -20.93 -2.71
C LYS A 5 -8.25 -20.37 -1.29
N LYS A 6 -8.65 -21.20 -0.32
CA LYS A 6 -8.86 -20.75 1.07
C LYS A 6 -7.54 -20.44 1.78
N GLU A 7 -6.45 -21.04 1.33
CA GLU A 7 -5.14 -20.85 1.88
C GLU A 7 -4.60 -19.47 1.49
N LEU A 8 -4.18 -18.69 2.49
CA LEU A 8 -3.45 -17.44 2.27
C LEU A 8 -2.15 -17.72 1.51
N LEU A 9 -1.76 -16.80 0.63
CA LEU A 9 -0.51 -16.88 -0.13
C LEU A 9 0.71 -17.01 0.79
N PHE A 10 0.70 -16.31 1.92
CA PHE A 10 1.66 -16.46 3.01
C PHE A 10 0.93 -16.45 4.36
N PRO A 11 1.32 -17.27 5.36
CA PRO A 11 0.63 -17.32 6.64
C PRO A 11 0.63 -15.99 7.39
N VAL A 12 -0.52 -15.59 7.92
CA VAL A 12 -0.67 -14.43 8.79
C VAL A 12 -0.99 -14.89 10.21
N GLN A 13 -0.08 -14.62 11.15
CA GLN A 13 -0.14 -15.17 12.51
C GLN A 13 0.15 -14.12 13.60
N VAL A 14 -0.67 -13.10 13.68
CA VAL A 14 -0.60 -12.05 14.70
C VAL A 14 -0.66 -12.69 16.10
N LYS A 15 0.27 -12.30 16.98
CA LYS A 15 0.39 -12.89 18.32
C LYS A 15 -0.50 -12.23 19.34
N SER A 16 -0.80 -10.94 19.18
CA SER A 16 -1.65 -10.22 20.13
C SER A 16 -2.45 -9.11 19.43
N PRO A 17 -3.75 -8.98 19.72
CA PRO A 17 -4.55 -7.88 19.21
C PRO A 17 -3.98 -6.53 19.61
N ASN A 18 -3.89 -5.61 18.65
CA ASN A 18 -3.52 -4.22 18.85
C ASN A 18 -4.26 -3.33 17.83
N PRO A 19 -5.36 -2.68 18.24
CA PRO A 19 -6.18 -1.86 17.33
C PRO A 19 -5.47 -0.62 16.77
N ALA A 20 -4.48 -0.09 17.49
CA ALA A 20 -3.67 1.02 16.98
C ALA A 20 -2.76 0.55 15.83
N HIS A 21 -2.20 -0.66 15.92
CA HIS A 21 -1.47 -1.26 14.79
C HIS A 21 -2.41 -1.60 13.64
N ALA A 22 -3.62 -2.11 13.92
CA ALA A 22 -4.63 -2.35 12.88
C ALA A 22 -4.91 -1.05 12.09
N ALA A 23 -5.05 0.09 12.78
CA ALA A 23 -5.26 1.39 12.16
C ALA A 23 -4.09 1.79 11.23
N ALA A 24 -2.84 1.51 11.62
CA ALA A 24 -1.69 1.79 10.78
C ALA A 24 -1.64 0.90 9.53
N VAL A 25 -1.97 -0.38 9.66
CA VAL A 25 -1.96 -1.36 8.55
C VAL A 25 -3.03 -1.05 7.49
N LEU A 26 -4.11 -0.34 7.84
CA LEU A 26 -5.10 0.15 6.87
C LEU A 26 -4.47 0.99 5.73
N GLU A 27 -3.32 1.62 5.95
CA GLU A 27 -2.60 2.33 4.88
C GLU A 27 -2.28 1.42 3.69
N GLN A 28 -1.92 0.16 3.95
CA GLN A 28 -1.66 -0.82 2.90
C GLN A 28 -2.93 -1.53 2.41
N PHE A 29 -4.07 -1.36 3.07
CA PHE A 29 -5.34 -1.90 2.58
C PHE A 29 -6.03 -0.93 1.62
N GLY A 30 -6.49 0.22 2.13
CA GLY A 30 -7.28 1.21 1.38
C GLY A 30 -6.54 2.52 1.06
N GLY A 31 -5.27 2.65 1.45
CA GLY A 31 -4.47 3.85 1.18
C GLY A 31 -4.07 4.01 -0.29
N ALA A 32 -3.60 5.22 -0.62
CA ALA A 32 -3.24 5.61 -2.00
C ALA A 32 -1.99 4.88 -2.54
N ASN A 33 -1.34 4.06 -1.72
CA ASN A 33 -0.21 3.19 -2.10
C ASN A 33 -0.43 1.75 -1.62
N GLY A 34 -1.66 1.39 -1.21
CA GLY A 34 -1.97 0.06 -0.72
C GLY A 34 -2.32 -0.95 -1.82
N GLU A 35 -2.52 -2.18 -1.39
CA GLU A 35 -2.77 -3.36 -2.23
C GLU A 35 -4.00 -3.23 -3.11
N LEU A 36 -5.07 -2.60 -2.61
CA LEU A 36 -6.30 -2.42 -3.39
C LEU A 36 -6.05 -1.54 -4.62
N LYS A 37 -5.21 -0.50 -4.49
CA LYS A 37 -4.84 0.31 -5.63
C LYS A 37 -4.00 -0.51 -6.61
N ALA A 38 -2.97 -1.19 -6.11
CA ALA A 38 -2.04 -1.96 -6.94
C ALA A 38 -2.81 -2.98 -7.80
N CYS A 39 -3.67 -3.79 -7.17
CA CYS A 39 -4.44 -4.80 -7.86
C CYS A 39 -5.35 -4.21 -8.95
N LEU A 40 -6.08 -3.12 -8.64
CA LEU A 40 -6.99 -2.47 -9.58
C LEU A 40 -6.26 -1.72 -10.70
N GLN A 41 -5.11 -1.11 -10.40
CA GLN A 41 -4.30 -0.38 -11.36
C GLN A 41 -3.74 -1.33 -12.42
N TYR A 42 -3.07 -2.40 -12.00
CA TYR A 42 -2.46 -3.35 -12.93
C TYR A 42 -3.53 -4.10 -13.72
N PHE A 43 -4.64 -4.44 -13.07
CA PHE A 43 -5.81 -5.00 -13.74
C PHE A 43 -6.33 -4.07 -14.85
N ALA A 44 -6.56 -2.80 -14.54
CA ALA A 44 -7.13 -1.84 -15.50
C ALA A 44 -6.18 -1.57 -16.68
N GLN A 45 -4.88 -1.44 -16.42
CA GLN A 45 -3.87 -1.19 -17.45
C GLN A 45 -3.67 -2.39 -18.39
N SER A 46 -3.84 -3.62 -17.90
CA SER A 46 -3.67 -4.83 -18.71
C SER A 46 -4.59 -4.87 -19.95
N PHE A 47 -5.78 -4.25 -19.88
CA PHE A 47 -6.75 -4.26 -20.98
C PHE A 47 -6.32 -3.41 -22.17
N SER A 48 -5.59 -2.32 -21.92
CA SER A 48 -5.10 -1.40 -22.95
C SER A 48 -3.65 -1.67 -23.36
N THR A 49 -3.00 -2.68 -22.76
CA THR A 49 -1.60 -3.01 -23.02
C THR A 49 -1.46 -3.81 -24.33
N PRO A 50 -0.75 -3.27 -25.35
CA PRO A 50 -0.63 -3.92 -26.65
C PRO A 50 0.42 -5.03 -26.71
N ASP A 51 1.45 -4.97 -25.86
CA ASP A 51 2.47 -6.01 -25.78
C ASP A 51 1.93 -7.21 -24.98
N PRO A 52 1.80 -8.41 -25.57
CA PRO A 52 1.18 -9.54 -24.90
C PRO A 52 1.93 -9.99 -23.64
N ALA A 53 3.26 -9.88 -23.61
CA ALA A 53 4.05 -10.31 -22.46
C ALA A 53 3.91 -9.34 -21.28
N ILE A 54 3.90 -8.03 -21.55
CA ILE A 54 3.64 -7.03 -20.51
C ILE A 54 2.20 -7.12 -20.01
N ARG A 55 1.25 -7.38 -20.92
CA ARG A 55 -0.16 -7.60 -20.54
C ARG A 55 -0.32 -8.81 -19.61
N ASP A 56 0.38 -9.89 -19.90
CA ASP A 56 0.39 -11.11 -19.07
C ASP A 56 0.98 -10.81 -17.69
N LEU A 57 2.16 -10.16 -17.66
CA LEU A 57 2.81 -9.72 -16.43
C LEU A 57 1.90 -8.86 -15.54
N LEU A 58 1.20 -7.88 -16.11
CA LEU A 58 0.26 -7.03 -15.37
C LEU A 58 -0.89 -7.84 -14.76
N MET A 59 -1.39 -8.85 -15.47
CA MET A 59 -2.46 -9.72 -14.95
C MET A 59 -1.94 -10.64 -13.85
N ASP A 60 -0.72 -11.17 -13.98
CA ASP A 60 -0.08 -12.01 -12.97
C ASP A 60 0.14 -11.22 -11.68
N ILE A 61 0.78 -10.05 -11.76
CA ILE A 61 1.02 -9.18 -10.59
C ILE A 61 -0.33 -8.73 -10.01
N SER A 62 -1.27 -8.26 -10.82
CA SER A 62 -2.61 -7.88 -10.35
C SER A 62 -3.30 -8.98 -9.54
N THR A 63 -3.16 -10.24 -9.97
CA THR A 63 -3.75 -11.39 -9.28
C THR A 63 -3.01 -11.70 -7.97
N GLU A 64 -1.69 -11.51 -7.95
CA GLU A 64 -0.89 -11.59 -6.73
C GLU A 64 -1.29 -10.51 -5.72
N GLU A 65 -1.49 -9.26 -6.15
CA GLU A 65 -1.92 -8.16 -5.26
C GLU A 65 -3.29 -8.39 -4.61
N ILE A 66 -4.18 -9.16 -5.25
CA ILE A 66 -5.44 -9.58 -4.61
C ILE A 66 -5.15 -10.49 -3.42
N SER A 67 -4.13 -11.34 -3.51
CA SER A 67 -3.70 -12.21 -2.40
C SER A 67 -3.00 -11.41 -1.31
N HIS A 68 -2.23 -10.38 -1.67
CA HIS A 68 -1.66 -9.45 -0.69
C HIS A 68 -2.75 -8.68 0.05
N LEU A 69 -3.76 -8.18 -0.67
CA LEU A 69 -4.93 -7.52 -0.07
C LEU A 69 -5.65 -8.43 0.94
N GLU A 70 -5.80 -9.73 0.62
CA GLU A 70 -6.37 -10.73 1.53
C GLU A 70 -5.50 -10.91 2.78
N MET A 71 -4.18 -11.05 2.62
CA MET A 71 -3.25 -11.16 3.76
C MET A 71 -3.27 -9.92 4.66
N VAL A 72 -3.27 -8.72 4.07
CA VAL A 72 -3.35 -7.46 4.83
C VAL A 72 -4.68 -7.37 5.57
N GLY A 73 -5.80 -7.74 4.93
CA GLY A 73 -7.11 -7.80 5.57
C GLY A 73 -7.17 -8.76 6.75
N GLU A 74 -6.59 -9.95 6.61
CA GLU A 74 -6.46 -10.93 7.69
C GLU A 74 -5.63 -10.37 8.86
N CYS A 75 -4.50 -9.70 8.56
CA CYS A 75 -3.65 -9.09 9.57
C CYS A 75 -4.39 -8.02 10.37
N ILE A 76 -5.13 -7.13 9.69
CA ILE A 76 -5.98 -6.12 10.33
C ILE A 76 -7.02 -6.79 11.23
N THR A 77 -7.71 -7.82 10.72
CA THR A 77 -8.75 -8.54 11.46
C THR A 77 -8.20 -9.19 12.74
N GLN A 78 -7.05 -9.85 12.65
CA GLN A 78 -6.40 -10.44 13.83
C GLN A 78 -5.92 -9.37 14.82
N LEU A 79 -5.35 -8.25 14.34
CA LEU A 79 -4.95 -7.11 15.18
C LEU A 79 -6.16 -6.43 15.86
N MET A 80 -7.35 -6.50 15.26
CA MET A 80 -8.59 -6.02 15.87
C MET A 80 -9.19 -6.96 16.92
N GLY A 81 -8.65 -8.18 17.06
CA GLY A 81 -9.11 -9.18 18.02
C GLY A 81 -9.98 -10.30 17.43
N GLY A 82 -10.12 -10.37 16.11
CA GLY A 82 -10.92 -11.36 15.39
C GLY A 82 -12.43 -11.11 15.50
N THR A 83 -13.22 -11.99 14.86
CA THR A 83 -14.69 -11.93 14.82
C THR A 83 -15.37 -12.56 16.04
N ASP A 84 -14.63 -13.29 16.88
CA ASP A 84 -15.19 -14.31 17.78
C ASP A 84 -15.26 -13.87 19.25
N LYS A 85 -15.92 -12.75 19.53
CA LYS A 85 -16.29 -12.45 20.93
C LYS A 85 -17.45 -13.33 21.44
N GLU A 86 -18.33 -13.78 20.56
CA GLU A 86 -19.50 -14.59 20.95
C GLU A 86 -19.14 -16.08 21.19
N GLN A 87 -18.31 -16.70 20.33
CA GLN A 87 -17.93 -18.11 20.51
C GLN A 87 -17.07 -18.35 21.78
N LYS A 88 -16.17 -17.42 22.12
CA LYS A 88 -15.35 -17.53 23.34
C LYS A 88 -16.16 -17.39 24.64
N MET A 89 -17.31 -16.71 24.62
CA MET A 89 -18.20 -16.59 25.78
C MET A 89 -19.06 -17.83 26.02
N GLU A 90 -19.34 -18.63 24.98
CA GLU A 90 -20.08 -19.88 25.10
C GLU A 90 -19.21 -21.04 25.62
N GLU A 91 -17.91 -21.05 25.30
CA GLU A 91 -16.96 -22.08 25.79
C GLU A 91 -16.51 -21.87 27.26
N MET A 92 -16.68 -20.67 27.82
CA MET A 92 -16.38 -20.42 29.24
C MET A 92 -17.44 -21.06 30.15
N GLY A 93 -16.99 -22.01 30.98
CA GLY A 93 -17.84 -22.70 31.97
C GLY A 93 -18.47 -21.73 32.98
N ALA A 94 -19.62 -22.12 33.54
CA ALA A 94 -20.41 -21.28 34.45
C ALA A 94 -19.67 -20.81 35.72
N ASP A 95 -18.62 -21.50 36.16
CA ASP A 95 -17.81 -21.13 37.32
C ASP A 95 -16.77 -20.04 37.01
N GLU A 96 -16.20 -20.00 35.80
CA GLU A 96 -15.25 -18.95 35.40
C GLU A 96 -15.93 -17.58 35.26
N ARG A 97 -17.23 -17.58 34.91
CA ARG A 97 -18.08 -16.38 34.87
C ARG A 97 -18.32 -15.74 36.24
N LYS A 98 -18.19 -16.49 37.33
CA LYS A 98 -18.34 -15.96 38.70
C LYS A 98 -17.02 -15.42 39.24
N MET A 99 -15.90 -16.05 38.89
CA MET A 99 -14.55 -15.62 39.29
C MET A 99 -14.08 -14.34 38.60
N SER A 100 -14.65 -13.97 37.44
CA SER A 100 -14.38 -12.70 36.76
C SER A 100 -15.11 -11.50 37.38
N GLY A 101 -16.11 -11.73 38.24
CA GLY A 101 -16.94 -10.66 38.83
C GLY A 101 -16.45 -10.11 40.16
N GLU A 102 -15.61 -10.83 40.91
CA GLU A 102 -15.29 -10.49 42.31
C GLU A 102 -13.81 -10.20 42.61
N GLY A 103 -12.95 -10.01 41.60
CA GLY A 103 -11.58 -9.66 41.89
C GLY A 103 -10.78 -9.16 40.71
N ASN A 104 -10.78 -7.84 40.49
CA ASN A 104 -9.58 -7.02 40.31
C ASN A 104 -9.97 -5.59 39.87
N LEU A 105 -10.13 -4.65 40.82
CA LEU A 105 -10.25 -3.21 40.49
C LEU A 105 -9.12 -2.72 39.57
N LEU A 106 -7.93 -3.33 39.66
CA LEU A 106 -6.78 -3.05 38.80
C LEU A 106 -6.90 -3.62 37.37
N SER A 107 -7.55 -4.79 37.19
CA SER A 107 -7.84 -5.30 35.83
C SER A 107 -8.97 -4.50 35.22
N ASP A 108 -9.96 -4.11 36.01
CA ASP A 108 -11.07 -3.30 35.54
C ASP A 108 -10.59 -1.90 35.18
N ALA A 109 -9.72 -1.28 35.98
CA ALA A 109 -9.09 0.00 35.63
C ALA A 109 -8.18 -0.12 34.39
N LYS A 110 -7.40 -1.20 34.26
CA LYS A 110 -6.60 -1.46 33.04
C LYS A 110 -7.48 -1.70 31.82
N ASN A 111 -8.59 -2.41 31.97
CA ASN A 111 -9.56 -2.64 30.91
C ASN A 111 -10.30 -1.34 30.57
N GLN A 112 -10.64 -0.50 31.55
CA GLN A 112 -11.24 0.81 31.33
C GLN A 112 -10.28 1.78 30.67
N ILE A 113 -9.00 1.79 31.06
CA ILE A 113 -7.93 2.59 30.44
C ILE A 113 -7.61 2.08 29.03
N ASN A 114 -7.56 0.75 28.82
CA ASN A 114 -7.40 0.16 27.48
C ASN A 114 -8.60 0.47 26.60
N ASN A 115 -9.83 0.40 27.13
CA ASN A 115 -11.03 0.79 26.42
C ASN A 115 -11.00 2.30 26.10
N MET A 116 -10.67 3.16 27.06
CA MET A 116 -10.52 4.61 26.83
C MET A 116 -9.39 4.95 25.84
N MET A 117 -8.27 4.24 25.87
CA MET A 117 -7.20 4.41 24.89
C MET A 117 -7.65 3.93 23.51
N GLN A 118 -8.34 2.78 23.41
CA GLN A 118 -8.96 2.32 22.16
C GLN A 118 -9.98 3.34 21.61
N PHE A 119 -10.75 4.00 22.48
CA PHE A 119 -11.66 5.09 22.14
C PHE A 119 -10.95 6.41 21.75
N ASN A 120 -9.62 6.50 21.86
CA ASN A 120 -8.85 7.68 21.49
C ASN A 120 -7.92 7.46 20.28
N PHE A 121 -7.90 6.25 19.70
CA PHE A 121 -7.23 5.95 18.43
C PHE A 121 -8.23 5.92 17.28
N ASN A 122 -7.82 6.46 16.12
CA ASN A 122 -8.52 6.54 14.81
C ASN A 122 -9.99 6.04 14.80
N SER A 123 -10.92 6.95 14.52
CA SER A 123 -12.36 6.69 14.42
C SER A 123 -12.75 5.52 13.52
N THR A 124 -11.89 5.16 12.56
CA THR A 124 -12.18 4.09 11.60
C THR A 124 -12.12 2.69 12.22
N VAL A 125 -11.10 2.40 13.03
CA VAL A 125 -11.03 1.10 13.72
C VAL A 125 -12.15 0.99 14.77
N GLN A 126 -12.54 2.11 15.39
CA GLN A 126 -13.69 2.16 16.30
C GLN A 126 -15.00 1.85 15.58
N LYS A 127 -15.23 2.46 14.40
CA LYS A 127 -16.40 2.17 13.57
C LYS A 127 -16.45 0.68 13.25
N SER A 128 -15.34 0.11 12.77
CA SER A 128 -15.26 -1.33 12.47
C SER A 128 -15.60 -2.21 13.69
N MET A 129 -15.09 -1.88 14.89
CA MET A 129 -15.36 -2.65 16.11
C MET A 129 -16.81 -2.52 16.63
N ILE A 130 -17.41 -1.33 16.51
CA ILE A 130 -18.70 -1.01 17.15
C ILE A 130 -19.87 -1.25 16.20
N LEU A 131 -19.73 -0.82 14.94
CA LEU A 131 -20.79 -0.86 13.94
C LEU A 131 -20.72 -2.12 13.09
N ASP A 132 -19.52 -2.47 12.61
CA ASP A 132 -19.36 -3.48 11.56
C ASP A 132 -18.95 -4.86 12.12
N GLY A 133 -18.92 -5.03 13.45
CA GLY A 133 -18.61 -6.31 14.08
C GLY A 133 -17.21 -6.83 13.75
N HIS A 134 -16.22 -5.93 13.66
CA HIS A 134 -14.86 -6.17 13.18
C HIS A 134 -14.73 -6.31 11.64
N GLY A 135 -15.73 -5.89 10.86
CA GLY A 135 -15.66 -5.84 9.40
C GLY A 135 -14.64 -4.82 8.87
N LEU A 136 -13.98 -5.14 7.75
CA LEU A 136 -12.97 -4.28 7.13
C LEU A 136 -13.62 -3.14 6.32
N ASP A 137 -13.18 -1.91 6.58
CA ASP A 137 -13.46 -0.76 5.74
C ASP A 137 -12.35 -0.55 4.69
N PHE A 138 -12.73 -0.14 3.48
CA PHE A 138 -11.79 0.26 2.43
C PHE A 138 -11.33 1.70 2.62
N VAL A 139 -10.49 1.93 3.62
CA VAL A 139 -9.97 3.25 3.99
C VAL A 139 -8.45 3.22 4.21
N ASP A 140 -7.83 4.39 4.22
CA ASP A 140 -6.45 4.58 4.66
C ASP A 140 -6.30 4.60 6.19
N SER A 141 -5.07 4.78 6.68
CA SER A 141 -4.77 4.85 8.12
C SER A 141 -5.35 6.06 8.86
N SER A 142 -5.87 7.04 8.12
CA SER A 142 -6.57 8.23 8.63
C SER A 142 -8.10 8.13 8.49
N GLY A 143 -8.61 7.06 7.88
CA GLY A 143 -10.05 6.88 7.62
C GLY A 143 -10.57 7.48 6.32
N THR A 144 -9.69 7.96 5.43
CA THR A 144 -10.12 8.42 4.11
C THR A 144 -10.58 7.21 3.29
N PRO A 145 -11.80 7.22 2.74
CA PRO A 145 -12.24 6.16 1.85
C PRO A 145 -11.33 6.03 0.63
N PHE A 146 -11.05 4.78 0.26
CA PHE A 146 -10.43 4.47 -1.02
C PHE A 146 -11.23 5.13 -2.15
N THR A 147 -10.51 5.71 -3.12
CA THR A 147 -11.11 6.31 -4.30
C THR A 147 -10.44 5.80 -5.56
N GLY A 148 -11.24 5.51 -6.58
CA GLY A 148 -10.73 5.13 -7.91
C GLY A 148 -9.83 6.20 -8.54
N ASN A 149 -9.84 7.44 -8.03
CA ASN A 149 -8.89 8.49 -8.43
C ASN A 149 -7.43 8.16 -8.12
N PHE A 150 -7.14 7.16 -7.27
CA PHE A 150 -5.77 6.70 -7.03
C PHE A 150 -5.20 5.87 -8.19
N ILE A 151 -6.05 5.33 -9.07
CA ILE A 151 -5.65 4.47 -10.18
C ILE A 151 -5.05 5.31 -11.30
N ASN A 152 -3.78 5.10 -11.62
CA ASN A 152 -3.12 5.74 -12.74
C ASN A 152 -3.20 4.87 -13.99
N ASN A 153 -3.95 5.30 -15.00
CA ASN A 153 -3.99 4.66 -16.31
C ASN A 153 -4.15 5.72 -17.41
N VAL A 154 -3.05 6.09 -18.06
CA VAL A 154 -3.01 7.19 -19.03
C VAL A 154 -2.93 6.70 -20.49
N GLY A 155 -2.92 5.38 -20.71
CA GLY A 155 -2.86 4.77 -22.04
C GLY A 155 -1.50 4.86 -22.74
N ASP A 156 -0.50 5.49 -22.12
CA ASP A 156 0.90 5.39 -22.53
C ASP A 156 1.59 4.29 -21.72
N LEU A 157 2.14 3.29 -22.43
CA LEU A 157 2.69 2.09 -21.81
C LEU A 157 3.88 2.39 -20.90
N VAL A 158 4.80 3.25 -21.33
CA VAL A 158 6.00 3.59 -20.54
C VAL A 158 5.59 4.40 -19.31
N ALA A 159 4.68 5.38 -19.48
CA ALA A 159 4.21 6.19 -18.36
C ALA A 159 3.45 5.36 -17.31
N ASN A 160 2.60 4.42 -17.75
CA ASN A 160 1.91 3.49 -16.85
C ASN A 160 2.92 2.65 -16.07
N LEU A 161 3.84 1.96 -16.74
CA LEU A 161 4.83 1.11 -16.07
C LEU A 161 5.76 1.89 -15.12
N GLN A 162 6.10 3.14 -15.45
CA GLN A 162 6.83 4.02 -14.54
C GLN A 162 6.00 4.39 -13.31
N SER A 163 4.69 4.59 -13.47
CA SER A 163 3.78 4.79 -12.35
C SER A 163 3.66 3.54 -11.47
N ASP A 164 3.68 2.35 -12.07
CA ASP A 164 3.63 1.06 -11.37
C ASP A 164 4.90 0.82 -10.56
N LEU A 165 6.08 0.99 -11.16
CA LEU A 165 7.37 0.96 -10.45
C LEU A 165 7.37 1.93 -9.26
N ALA A 166 6.89 3.16 -9.47
CA ALA A 166 6.79 4.13 -8.38
C ALA A 166 5.73 3.77 -7.32
N ALA A 167 4.71 2.97 -7.66
CA ALA A 167 3.74 2.45 -6.71
C ALA A 167 4.39 1.38 -5.82
N GLU A 168 5.06 0.37 -6.39
CA GLU A 168 5.78 -0.67 -5.65
C GLU A 168 6.83 -0.08 -4.69
N LEU A 169 7.63 0.89 -5.17
CA LEU A 169 8.64 1.53 -4.33
C LEU A 169 8.04 2.30 -3.14
N ARG A 170 6.82 2.84 -3.30
CA ARG A 170 6.11 3.52 -2.20
C ARG A 170 5.46 2.51 -1.25
N ALA A 171 4.83 1.47 -1.78
CA ALA A 171 4.21 0.41 -0.97
C ALA A 171 5.28 -0.32 -0.14
N LYS A 172 6.41 -0.71 -0.74
CA LYS A 172 7.61 -1.18 -0.03
C LYS A 172 8.02 -0.26 1.11
N LYS A 173 8.08 1.05 0.87
CA LYS A 173 8.45 2.04 1.89
C LYS A 173 7.43 2.05 3.04
N VAL A 174 6.13 1.95 2.75
CA VAL A 174 5.09 1.87 3.79
C VAL A 174 5.28 0.59 4.61
N TYR A 175 5.49 -0.58 3.99
CA TYR A 175 5.77 -1.81 4.72
C TYR A 175 7.03 -1.76 5.57
N GLU A 176 8.10 -1.12 5.09
CA GLU A 176 9.29 -0.88 5.90
C GLU A 176 8.99 -0.03 7.14
N GLU A 177 8.11 0.97 7.04
CA GLU A 177 7.67 1.74 8.21
C GLU A 177 6.77 0.92 9.12
N LEU A 178 5.84 0.14 8.58
CA LEU A 178 5.01 -0.78 9.38
C LEU A 178 5.88 -1.78 10.13
N TYR A 179 6.89 -2.36 9.48
CA TYR A 179 7.85 -3.26 10.13
C TYR A 179 8.56 -2.58 11.30
N ARG A 180 8.97 -1.32 11.17
CA ARG A 180 9.64 -0.56 12.24
C ARG A 180 8.72 -0.24 13.42
N HIS A 181 7.44 0.05 13.16
CA HIS A 181 6.52 0.61 14.17
C HIS A 181 5.51 -0.39 14.74
N VAL A 182 5.26 -1.51 14.06
CA VAL A 182 4.37 -2.57 14.55
C VAL A 182 5.23 -3.65 15.22
N ASP A 183 5.06 -3.80 16.53
CA ASP A 183 5.89 -4.71 17.34
C ASP A 183 5.40 -6.16 17.42
N ASP A 184 4.34 -6.53 16.68
CA ASP A 184 3.87 -7.91 16.62
C ASP A 184 4.78 -8.75 15.69
N PRO A 185 5.40 -9.84 16.17
CA PRO A 185 6.36 -10.60 15.37
C PRO A 185 5.72 -11.37 14.22
N GLY A 186 4.44 -11.77 14.34
CA GLY A 186 3.73 -12.44 13.26
C GLY A 186 3.32 -11.48 12.15
N ALA A 187 2.90 -10.26 12.52
CA ALA A 187 2.69 -9.18 11.54
C ALA A 187 3.99 -8.80 10.83
N ARG A 188 5.12 -8.71 11.56
CA ARG A 188 6.44 -8.41 10.98
C ARG A 188 6.91 -9.47 9.99
N GLU A 189 6.62 -10.75 10.22
CA GLU A 189 6.95 -11.81 9.26
C GLU A 189 6.20 -11.62 7.93
N MET A 190 4.90 -11.31 8.00
CA MET A 190 4.10 -10.97 6.84
C MET A 190 4.63 -9.71 6.13
N PHE A 191 4.96 -8.64 6.87
CA PHE A 191 5.51 -7.41 6.27
C PHE A 191 6.85 -7.68 5.57
N GLN A 192 7.71 -8.53 6.14
CA GLN A 192 8.97 -8.89 5.49
C GLN A 192 8.71 -9.61 4.17
N PHE A 193 7.78 -10.56 4.14
CA PHE A 193 7.38 -11.21 2.89
C PHE A 193 6.89 -10.20 1.86
N LEU A 194 6.01 -9.27 2.24
CA LEU A 194 5.48 -8.25 1.34
C LEU A 194 6.58 -7.30 0.85
N ILE A 195 7.51 -6.85 1.70
CA ILE A 195 8.70 -6.06 1.29
C ILE A 195 9.50 -6.77 0.19
N ASP A 196 9.68 -8.09 0.32
CA ASP A 196 10.43 -8.89 -0.65
C ASP A 196 9.65 -9.02 -1.97
N ARG A 197 8.32 -9.13 -1.92
CA ARG A 197 7.45 -9.19 -3.10
C ARG A 197 7.40 -7.86 -3.86
N GLU A 198 7.25 -6.76 -3.15
CA GLU A 198 7.30 -5.40 -3.69
C GLU A 198 8.64 -5.12 -4.41
N ALA A 199 9.76 -5.62 -3.85
CA ALA A 199 11.06 -5.54 -4.49
C ALA A 199 11.14 -6.38 -5.79
N ALA A 200 10.50 -7.56 -5.80
CA ALA A 200 10.42 -8.40 -6.99
C ALA A 200 9.55 -7.76 -8.08
N HIS A 201 8.38 -7.21 -7.71
CA HIS A 201 7.50 -6.49 -8.64
C HIS A 201 8.19 -5.27 -9.23
N ALA A 202 8.87 -4.46 -8.39
CA ALA A 202 9.68 -3.34 -8.87
C ALA A 202 10.71 -3.79 -9.91
N THR A 203 11.40 -4.91 -9.67
CA THR A 203 12.37 -5.48 -10.63
C THR A 203 11.69 -5.89 -11.95
N LEU A 204 10.53 -6.56 -11.87
CA LEU A 204 9.75 -6.94 -13.06
C LEU A 204 9.27 -5.72 -13.85
N PHE A 205 8.87 -4.64 -13.18
CA PHE A 205 8.49 -3.40 -13.83
C PHE A 205 9.68 -2.69 -14.46
N GLU A 206 10.87 -2.72 -13.86
CA GLU A 206 12.10 -2.21 -14.49
C GLU A 206 12.38 -2.92 -15.82
N GLU A 207 12.29 -4.26 -15.85
CA GLU A 207 12.43 -5.05 -17.07
C GLU A 207 11.34 -4.73 -18.11
N ALA A 208 10.08 -4.61 -17.67
CA ALA A 208 8.97 -4.26 -18.53
C ALA A 208 9.13 -2.85 -19.13
N ILE A 209 9.67 -1.88 -18.37
CA ILE A 209 9.99 -0.53 -18.86
C ILE A 209 11.07 -0.60 -19.93
N MET A 210 12.13 -1.40 -19.73
CA MET A 210 13.17 -1.58 -20.74
C MET A 210 12.57 -2.13 -22.04
N ARG A 211 11.76 -3.18 -21.93
CA ARG A 211 11.02 -3.76 -23.07
C ARG A 211 10.11 -2.74 -23.75
N ALA A 212 9.32 -2.00 -22.98
CA ALA A 212 8.37 -1.02 -23.51
C ALA A 212 9.07 0.13 -24.25
N LYS A 213 10.27 0.54 -23.82
CA LYS A 213 11.06 1.58 -24.49
C LYS A 213 11.59 1.15 -25.86
N GLU A 214 11.81 -0.15 -26.09
CA GLU A 214 12.18 -0.68 -27.41
C GLU A 214 11.00 -0.68 -28.38
N ILE A 215 9.77 -0.70 -27.86
CA ILE A 215 8.54 -0.61 -28.65
C ILE A 215 8.32 0.86 -29.01
N GLU A 216 8.80 1.26 -30.19
CA GLU A 216 8.71 2.63 -30.69
C GLU A 216 7.30 3.23 -30.52
N ASN A 217 7.19 4.29 -29.72
CA ASN A 217 5.94 5.05 -29.59
C ASN A 217 5.75 5.95 -30.82
N LYS A 218 5.28 5.34 -31.92
CA LYS A 218 5.03 6.02 -33.22
C LYS A 218 4.03 7.16 -33.15
N LYS A 219 3.32 7.34 -32.03
CA LYS A 219 2.31 8.40 -31.81
C LYS A 219 2.80 9.52 -30.90
N ALA A 220 4.02 9.45 -30.38
CA ALA A 220 4.56 10.50 -29.52
C ALA A 220 4.66 11.84 -30.28
N HIS A 221 4.21 12.92 -29.63
CA HIS A 221 4.39 14.26 -30.17
C HIS A 221 5.89 14.59 -30.20
N LYS A 222 6.36 15.17 -31.31
CA LYS A 222 7.75 15.60 -31.42
C LYS A 222 8.01 16.70 -30.41
N THR A 223 9.07 16.54 -29.65
CA THR A 223 9.53 17.59 -28.76
C THR A 223 10.21 18.71 -29.55
N GLY A 224 10.10 19.94 -29.05
CA GLY A 224 10.74 21.12 -29.65
C GLY A 224 12.09 21.46 -29.03
N ASP A 225 12.64 22.61 -29.41
CA ASP A 225 13.98 23.08 -29.01
C ASP A 225 14.21 23.16 -27.49
N HIS A 226 13.14 23.26 -26.70
CA HIS A 226 13.24 23.46 -25.24
C HIS A 226 13.65 22.21 -24.46
N VAL A 227 13.74 21.03 -25.07
CA VAL A 227 14.13 19.80 -24.36
C VAL A 227 15.57 19.76 -23.89
N ASN A 228 16.44 20.61 -24.44
CA ASN A 228 17.85 20.68 -24.07
C ASN A 228 18.15 21.87 -23.15
N MET A 229 17.13 22.42 -22.50
CA MET A 229 17.27 23.53 -21.56
C MET A 229 17.33 23.00 -20.13
N TYR A 230 18.22 23.59 -19.32
CA TYR A 230 18.31 23.34 -17.88
C TYR A 230 18.16 24.66 -17.13
N PHE A 231 17.27 24.70 -16.15
CA PHE A 231 16.95 25.90 -15.38
C PHE A 231 17.59 25.81 -13.98
N ASP A 232 18.62 26.61 -13.73
CA ASP A 232 19.30 26.74 -12.43
C ASP A 232 18.71 27.92 -11.65
N LEU A 233 17.43 27.82 -11.32
CA LEU A 233 16.66 28.92 -10.71
C LEU A 233 16.70 28.92 -9.17
N SER A 234 17.36 27.92 -8.57
CA SER A 234 17.54 27.83 -7.12
C SER A 234 18.99 28.16 -6.78
N LEU A 235 19.21 29.17 -5.93
CA LEU A 235 20.55 29.64 -5.59
C LEU A 235 21.36 28.55 -4.86
N GLY A 236 22.60 28.34 -5.30
CA GLY A 236 23.54 27.40 -4.68
C GLY A 236 23.38 25.94 -5.13
N GLY A 237 22.70 25.68 -6.25
CA GLY A 237 22.48 24.34 -6.78
C GLY A 237 23.77 23.63 -7.25
N LEU A 238 23.89 22.34 -6.89
CA LEU A 238 24.98 21.47 -7.38
C LEU A 238 24.61 20.74 -8.69
N ALA A 239 23.33 20.70 -9.03
CA ALA A 239 22.83 19.82 -10.09
C ALA A 239 23.44 20.10 -11.47
N LYS A 240 23.75 21.37 -11.81
CA LYS A 240 24.46 21.71 -13.05
C LYS A 240 25.84 21.04 -13.19
N ASN A 241 26.46 20.70 -12.06
CA ASN A 241 27.81 20.11 -12.00
C ASN A 241 27.80 18.60 -11.77
N GLU A 242 26.64 18.00 -11.51
CA GLU A 242 26.54 16.57 -11.20
C GLU A 242 25.85 15.79 -12.32
N PHE A 243 24.72 16.29 -12.82
CA PHE A 243 23.91 15.56 -13.78
C PHE A 243 24.41 15.74 -15.23
N SER A 244 24.57 14.63 -15.95
CA SER A 244 25.08 14.61 -17.33
C SER A 244 24.27 15.48 -18.27
N PHE A 245 22.94 15.41 -18.20
CA PHE A 245 22.05 16.28 -18.97
C PHE A 245 22.27 17.75 -18.62
N ALA A 246 22.28 18.11 -17.34
CA ALA A 246 22.43 19.50 -16.90
C ALA A 246 23.78 20.11 -17.35
N LYS A 247 24.85 19.31 -17.39
CA LYS A 247 26.17 19.70 -17.92
C LYS A 247 26.17 20.02 -19.42
N GLN A 248 25.32 19.32 -20.18
CA GLN A 248 25.26 19.39 -21.64
C GLN A 248 24.17 20.34 -22.13
N ALA A 249 23.17 20.59 -21.29
CA ALA A 249 22.04 21.45 -21.56
C ALA A 249 22.46 22.93 -21.60
N LYS A 250 21.64 23.74 -22.27
CA LYS A 250 21.74 25.20 -22.19
C LYS A 250 21.20 25.64 -20.83
N VAL A 251 22.06 26.18 -19.98
CA VAL A 251 21.71 26.60 -18.61
C VAL A 251 21.07 28.00 -18.61
N TYR A 252 20.00 28.16 -17.84
CA TYR A 252 19.27 29.40 -17.63
C TYR A 252 19.17 29.70 -16.13
N GLU A 253 19.63 30.88 -15.73
CA GLU A 253 19.56 31.38 -14.33
C GLU A 253 18.43 32.43 -14.16
N GLY A 254 17.57 32.56 -15.15
CA GLY A 254 16.46 33.53 -15.21
C GLY A 254 15.42 33.14 -16.26
N PRO A 255 14.41 34.00 -16.52
CA PRO A 255 13.37 33.71 -17.51
C PRO A 255 13.94 33.57 -18.92
N VAL A 256 13.26 32.80 -19.77
CA VAL A 256 13.58 32.69 -21.19
C VAL A 256 12.96 33.86 -21.93
N GLU A 257 13.78 34.63 -22.65
CA GLU A 257 13.22 35.67 -23.52
C GLU A 257 12.56 35.05 -24.75
N PRO A 258 11.41 35.59 -25.22
CA PRO A 258 10.77 35.14 -26.44
C PRO A 258 11.73 35.23 -27.63
N LYS A 259 11.66 34.27 -28.56
CA LYS A 259 12.29 34.44 -29.87
C LYS A 259 11.54 35.56 -30.61
N GLU A 260 12.25 36.59 -31.08
CA GLU A 260 11.72 37.64 -31.96
C GLU A 260 11.19 37.09 -33.29
#